data_AF-A0A2Z4HIN8-F1
#
_entry.id   AF-A0A2Z4HIN8-F1
#
_cell.length_a   1.000
_cell.length_b   1.000
_cell.length_c   1.000
_cell.angle_alpha   90.00
_cell.angle_beta   90.00
_cell.angle_gamma   90.00
#
_symmetry.space_group_name_H-M   'P 1'
#
loop_
_entity.id
_entity.type
_entity.pdbx_description
1 polymer ?
#
loop_
_entity_poly.entity_id
_entity_poly.type
_entity_poly.pdbx_seq_one_letter_code
_entity_poly.pdbx_strand_id
1 'polypeptide(L)'
;VRTAMSKLLRPNPDLADVISKKCLGLSNWYGLIPELFPNVKYIYGIMTGSMEPCLKKLRHYAGGVPLMCGDYGASEGWIAANVNPKLPPELATFAVLPNIGYFEFIPINHEHICAEPEPVSLTDVKIGEE
;
A
#
# COMPACT_ATOMS: atom_id res chain seq x y z
N VAL A 1 -23.04 14.26 0.58
CA VAL A 1 -21.85 14.91 1.21
C VAL A 1 -22.23 15.96 2.25
N ARG A 2 -22.86 17.11 1.90
CA ARG A 2 -23.19 18.18 2.88
C ARG A 2 -23.95 17.70 4.12
N THR A 3 -24.97 16.86 3.95
CA THR A 3 -25.78 16.29 5.05
C THR A 3 -24.99 15.38 6.01
N ALA A 4 -23.97 14.69 5.51
CA ALA A 4 -23.11 13.86 6.36
C ALA A 4 -22.15 14.75 7.17
N MET A 5 -21.53 15.73 6.50
CA MET A 5 -20.59 16.66 7.13
C MET A 5 -21.27 17.56 8.17
N SER A 6 -22.51 17.99 7.95
CA SER A 6 -23.23 18.85 8.91
C SER A 6 -23.50 18.18 10.26
N LYS A 7 -23.42 16.84 10.34
CA LYS A 7 -23.56 16.09 11.61
C LYS A 7 -22.27 16.08 12.42
N LEU A 8 -21.11 16.24 11.76
CA LEU A 8 -19.78 16.13 12.35
C LEU A 8 -19.12 17.50 12.57
N LEU A 9 -19.26 18.40 11.59
CA LEU A 9 -18.63 19.71 11.60
C LEU A 9 -19.33 20.63 12.60
N ARG A 10 -18.53 21.21 13.48
CA ARG A 10 -18.91 22.30 14.37
C ARG A 10 -17.86 23.39 14.23
N PRO A 11 -18.23 24.68 14.32
CA PRO A 11 -17.24 25.75 14.39
C PRO A 11 -16.26 25.46 15.53
N ASN A 12 -14.97 25.37 15.19
CA ASN A 12 -13.89 25.19 16.16
C ASN A 12 -12.68 26.04 15.72
N PRO A 13 -12.68 27.34 16.06
CA PRO A 13 -11.60 28.26 15.71
C PRO A 13 -10.25 27.85 16.29
N ASP A 14 -10.23 27.33 17.53
CA ASP A 14 -8.99 26.90 18.18
C ASP A 14 -8.30 25.77 17.41
N LEU A 15 -9.07 24.77 16.96
CA LEU A 15 -8.53 23.70 16.11
C LEU A 15 -8.05 24.23 14.77
N ALA A 16 -8.77 25.18 14.17
CA ALA A 16 -8.35 25.80 12.91
C ALA A 16 -7.02 26.55 13.07
N ASP A 17 -6.85 27.32 14.15
CA ASP A 17 -5.60 28.01 14.47
C ASP A 17 -4.45 27.04 14.74
N VAL A 18 -4.71 25.93 15.44
CA VAL A 18 -3.70 24.88 15.67
C VAL A 18 -3.25 24.26 14.34
N ILE A 19 -4.18 23.88 13.46
CA ILE A 19 -3.85 23.32 12.14
C ILE A 19 -3.06 24.33 11.30
N SER A 20 -3.50 25.59 11.29
CA SER A 20 -2.83 26.67 10.56
C SER A 20 -1.39 26.88 11.03
N LYS A 21 -1.18 26.98 12.36
CA LYS A 21 0.15 27.11 12.96
C LYS A 21 1.05 25.92 12.64
N LYS A 22 0.53 24.69 12.69
CA LYS A 22 1.26 23.48 12.32
C LYS A 22 1.71 23.54 10.86
N CYS A 23 0.80 23.82 9.94
CA CYS A 23 1.12 23.91 8.51
C CYS A 23 2.14 25.01 8.20
N LEU A 24 2.02 26.18 8.84
CA LEU A 24 2.96 27.30 8.65
C LEU A 24 4.34 27.03 9.28
N GLY A 25 4.40 26.22 10.34
CA GLY A 25 5.66 25.83 10.99
C GLY A 25 6.45 24.76 10.23
N LEU A 26 5.84 24.05 9.28
CA LEU A 26 6.49 23.01 8.51
C LEU A 26 7.41 23.59 7.43
N SER A 27 8.65 23.12 7.41
CA SER A 27 9.59 23.40 6.32
C SER A 27 9.46 22.35 5.22
N ASN A 28 9.11 22.79 4.01
CA ASN A 28 8.91 21.92 2.85
C ASN A 28 7.91 20.77 3.08
N TRP A 29 6.96 20.89 4.02
CA TRP A 29 5.97 19.84 4.33
C TRP A 29 6.54 18.50 4.81
N TYR A 30 7.81 18.45 5.21
CA TYR A 30 8.43 17.22 5.70
C TYR A 30 7.76 16.79 7.02
N GLY A 31 7.37 15.51 7.14
CA GLY A 31 6.72 15.00 8.36
C GLY A 31 5.32 15.56 8.63
N LEU A 32 4.63 16.07 7.60
CA LEU A 32 3.25 16.58 7.70
C LEU A 32 2.30 15.61 8.43
N ILE A 33 2.38 14.32 8.11
CA ILE A 33 1.41 13.33 8.59
C ILE A 33 1.45 13.18 10.11
N PRO A 34 2.61 12.88 10.74
CA PRO A 34 2.68 12.83 12.20
C PRO A 34 2.43 14.18 12.86
N GLU A 35 2.72 15.31 12.19
CA GLU A 35 2.42 16.65 12.75
C GLU A 35 0.92 16.91 12.84
N LEU A 36 0.14 16.60 11.79
CA LEU A 36 -1.33 16.75 11.80
C LEU A 36 -2.02 15.66 12.60
N PHE A 37 -1.51 14.42 12.55
CA PHE A 37 -2.09 13.24 13.19
C PHE A 37 -1.09 12.64 14.18
N PRO A 38 -0.91 13.21 15.38
CA PRO A 38 0.14 12.81 16.31
C PRO A 38 0.01 11.37 16.82
N ASN A 39 -1.17 10.77 16.71
CA ASN A 39 -1.44 9.39 17.12
C ASN A 39 -1.30 8.37 15.98
N VAL A 40 -0.87 8.79 14.78
CA VAL A 40 -0.68 7.88 13.64
C VAL A 40 0.33 6.78 13.99
N LYS A 41 0.01 5.54 13.63
CA LYS A 41 0.87 4.38 13.89
C LYS A 41 1.59 3.90 12.64
N TYR A 42 0.93 4.00 11.50
CA TYR A 42 1.42 3.60 10.20
C TYR A 42 0.56 4.24 9.11
N ILE A 43 1.08 4.27 7.89
CA ILE A 43 0.35 4.65 6.69
C ILE A 43 0.07 3.39 5.90
N TYR A 44 -1.21 3.12 5.63
CA TYR A 44 -1.67 1.95 4.93
C TYR A 44 -2.00 2.28 3.47
N GLY A 45 -1.45 1.52 2.53
CA GLY A 45 -1.78 1.66 1.11
C GLY A 45 -0.96 0.73 0.22
N ILE A 46 -1.29 0.68 -1.06
CA ILE A 46 -0.51 -0.04 -2.08
C ILE A 46 0.71 0.83 -2.44
N MET A 47 1.90 0.27 -2.27
CA MET A 47 3.16 0.98 -2.51
C MET A 47 4.19 0.12 -3.25
N THR A 48 3.76 -0.99 -3.83
CA THR A 48 4.57 -1.91 -4.64
C THR A 48 4.33 -1.69 -6.13
N GLY A 49 5.21 -2.22 -6.98
CA GLY A 49 5.06 -2.16 -8.43
C GLY A 49 5.07 -0.72 -8.95
N SER A 50 4.06 -0.34 -9.74
CA SER A 50 3.99 1.01 -10.33
C SER A 50 3.86 2.15 -9.32
N MET A 51 3.58 1.83 -8.05
CA MET A 51 3.51 2.81 -6.96
C MET A 51 4.87 3.10 -6.31
N GLU A 52 5.93 2.35 -6.64
CA GLU A 52 7.28 2.56 -6.10
C GLU A 52 7.82 3.99 -6.31
N PRO A 53 7.63 4.66 -7.46
CA PRO A 53 8.07 6.05 -7.64
C PRO A 53 7.38 7.03 -6.67
N CYS A 54 6.17 6.72 -6.21
CA CYS A 54 5.43 7.54 -5.25
C CYS A 54 5.98 7.39 -3.83
N LEU A 55 6.65 6.28 -3.49
CA LEU A 55 7.20 6.02 -2.15
C LEU A 55 8.13 7.14 -1.69
N LYS A 56 9.00 7.65 -2.58
CA LYS A 56 9.95 8.71 -2.22
C LYS A 56 9.25 9.97 -1.71
N LYS A 57 8.17 10.39 -2.40
CA LYS A 57 7.36 11.54 -1.97
C LYS A 57 6.54 11.21 -0.72
N LEU A 58 5.99 10.00 -0.62
CA LEU A 58 5.22 9.61 0.55
C LEU A 58 6.07 9.58 1.82
N ARG A 59 7.31 9.05 1.75
CA ARG A 59 8.28 9.08 2.86
C ARG A 59 8.60 10.48 3.33
N HIS A 60 8.63 11.45 2.42
CA HIS A 60 8.84 12.86 2.76
C HIS A 60 7.74 13.39 3.69
N TYR A 61 6.47 13.12 3.37
CA TYR A 61 5.34 13.53 4.22
C TYR A 61 5.16 12.66 5.47
N ALA A 62 5.53 11.38 5.38
CA ALA A 62 5.47 10.43 6.49
C ALA A 62 6.53 10.73 7.56
N GLY A 63 7.67 11.31 7.18
CA GLY A 63 8.82 11.47 8.05
C GLY A 63 9.33 10.10 8.51
N GLY A 64 9.09 9.75 9.77
CA GLY A 64 9.46 8.45 10.36
C GLY A 64 8.30 7.46 10.51
N VAL A 65 7.09 7.79 10.05
CA VAL A 65 5.93 6.89 10.19
C VAL A 65 6.09 5.66 9.28
N PRO A 66 5.93 4.43 9.82
CA PRO A 66 6.03 3.21 9.02
C PRO A 66 5.02 3.18 7.86
N LEU A 67 5.50 2.73 6.69
CA LEU A 67 4.69 2.51 5.50
C LEU A 67 4.35 1.02 5.41
N MET A 68 3.06 0.67 5.36
CA MET A 68 2.60 -0.72 5.33
C MET A 68 1.71 -0.99 4.11
N CYS A 69 1.94 -2.14 3.46
CA CYS A 69 1.09 -2.72 2.42
C CYS A 69 0.48 -4.01 2.97
N GLY A 70 -0.82 -4.24 2.78
CA GLY A 70 -1.50 -5.42 3.35
C GLY A 70 -2.03 -6.41 2.33
N ASP A 71 -2.66 -5.94 1.26
CA ASP A 71 -3.42 -6.82 0.37
C ASP A 71 -2.92 -6.73 -1.08
N TYR A 72 -3.02 -7.85 -1.80
CA TYR A 72 -2.81 -7.96 -3.24
C TYR A 72 -4.05 -8.59 -3.89
N GLY A 73 -4.58 -7.91 -4.90
CA GLY A 73 -5.81 -8.31 -5.57
C GLY A 73 -6.07 -7.47 -6.81
N ALA A 74 -7.08 -7.88 -7.55
CA ALA A 74 -7.55 -7.26 -8.78
C ALA A 74 -9.08 -7.17 -8.79
N SER A 75 -9.66 -6.64 -9.86
CA SER A 75 -11.13 -6.51 -9.96
C SER A 75 -11.80 -7.89 -10.05
N GLU A 76 -11.08 -8.88 -10.56
CA GLU A 76 -11.44 -10.28 -10.70
C GLU A 76 -11.48 -11.01 -9.34
N GLY A 77 -10.73 -10.54 -8.35
CA GLY A 77 -10.72 -11.13 -7.01
C GLY A 77 -9.53 -10.73 -6.14
N TRP A 78 -9.66 -11.03 -4.85
CA TRP A 78 -8.52 -11.02 -3.93
C TRP A 78 -7.58 -12.18 -4.25
N ILE A 79 -6.28 -11.98 -4.07
CA ILE A 79 -5.27 -12.98 -4.48
C ILE A 79 -4.39 -13.34 -3.28
N ALA A 80 -3.78 -12.36 -2.63
CA ALA A 80 -2.75 -12.60 -1.64
C ALA A 80 -2.72 -11.53 -0.55
N ALA A 81 -2.10 -11.85 0.59
CA ALA A 81 -1.89 -10.92 1.69
C ALA A 81 -0.40 -10.83 2.04
N ASN A 82 0.06 -9.66 2.48
CA ASN A 82 1.42 -9.45 2.92
C ASN A 82 1.66 -10.17 4.24
N VAL A 83 2.60 -11.12 4.24
CA VAL A 83 2.94 -11.90 5.42
C VAL A 83 3.77 -11.12 6.43
N ASN A 84 4.49 -10.10 5.98
CA ASN A 84 5.40 -9.30 6.79
C ASN A 84 5.14 -7.79 6.61
N PRO A 85 3.99 -7.27 7.06
CA PRO A 85 3.59 -5.87 6.81
C PRO A 85 4.50 -4.82 7.48
N LYS A 86 5.33 -5.24 8.44
CA LYS A 86 6.30 -4.35 9.12
C LYS A 86 7.58 -4.13 8.31
N LEU A 87 7.85 -4.95 7.29
CA LEU A 87 9.00 -4.74 6.42
C LEU A 87 8.77 -3.54 5.51
N PRO A 88 9.86 -2.90 5.03
CA PRO A 88 9.76 -1.87 4.01
C PRO A 88 8.96 -2.35 2.80
N PRO A 89 8.19 -1.48 2.12
CA PRO A 89 7.43 -1.84 0.93
C PRO A 89 8.26 -2.52 -0.17
N GLU A 90 9.55 -2.22 -0.28
CA GLU A 90 10.48 -2.85 -1.24
C GLU A 90 10.76 -4.33 -0.96
N LEU A 91 10.50 -4.79 0.26
CA LEU A 91 10.66 -6.18 0.70
C LEU A 91 9.29 -6.84 0.94
N ALA A 92 8.21 -6.24 0.45
CA ALA A 92 6.88 -6.79 0.61
C ALA A 92 6.77 -8.14 -0.11
N THR A 93 6.28 -9.14 0.61
CA THR A 93 6.07 -10.50 0.10
C THR A 93 4.62 -10.89 0.36
N PHE A 94 3.93 -11.32 -0.69
CA PHE A 94 2.52 -11.66 -0.61
C PHE A 94 2.34 -13.17 -0.71
N ALA A 95 1.61 -13.75 0.23
CA ALA A 95 1.23 -15.15 0.19
C ALA A 95 -0.16 -15.28 -0.43
N VAL A 96 -0.24 -16.03 -1.53
CA VAL A 96 -1.49 -16.39 -2.19
C VAL A 96 -2.35 -17.19 -1.22
N LEU A 97 -3.63 -16.83 -1.12
CA LEU A 97 -4.57 -17.49 -0.23
C LEU A 97 -5.23 -18.66 -0.98
N PRO A 98 -4.89 -19.93 -0.68
CA PRO A 98 -5.37 -21.06 -1.48
C PRO A 98 -6.87 -21.33 -1.35
N ASN A 99 -7.52 -20.73 -0.35
CA ASN A 99 -8.94 -20.95 -0.04
C ASN A 99 -9.89 -19.97 -0.74
N ILE A 100 -9.38 -18.95 -1.45
CA ILE A 100 -10.21 -17.92 -2.10
C ILE A 100 -10.30 -18.08 -3.62
N GLY A 101 -9.55 -19.02 -4.19
CA GLY A 101 -9.54 -19.29 -5.62
C GLY A 101 -8.60 -20.44 -5.97
N TYR A 102 -8.70 -20.92 -7.21
CA TYR A 102 -7.72 -21.82 -7.79
C TYR A 102 -6.72 -20.98 -8.59
N PHE A 103 -5.42 -21.13 -8.30
CA PHE A 103 -4.36 -20.29 -8.85
C PHE A 103 -3.35 -21.14 -9.61
N GLU A 104 -3.04 -20.68 -10.83
CA GLU A 104 -2.09 -21.29 -11.74
C GLU A 104 -1.12 -20.21 -12.25
N PHE A 105 0.12 -20.61 -12.54
CA PHE A 105 1.20 -19.72 -12.92
C PHE A 105 1.77 -20.12 -14.27
N ILE A 106 1.89 -19.14 -15.18
CA ILE A 106 2.51 -19.32 -16.49
C ILE A 106 3.95 -18.81 -16.38
N PRO A 107 4.98 -19.66 -16.59
CA PRO A 107 6.39 -19.22 -16.53
C PRO A 107 6.67 -18.09 -17.54
N ILE A 108 7.60 -17.17 -17.28
CA ILE A 108 7.88 -16.07 -18.22
C ILE A 108 8.86 -16.46 -19.33
N ASN A 109 9.82 -17.36 -19.05
CA ASN A 109 10.88 -17.76 -19.99
C ASN A 109 10.47 -18.83 -21.01
N HIS A 110 9.36 -18.62 -21.73
CA HIS A 110 8.98 -19.50 -22.84
C HIS A 110 9.73 -19.11 -24.11
N GLU A 111 10.73 -19.90 -24.49
CA GLU A 111 11.47 -19.75 -25.76
C GLU A 111 10.62 -20.10 -27.00
N HIS A 112 9.39 -20.56 -26.83
CA HIS A 112 8.55 -21.08 -27.91
C HIS A 112 7.31 -20.21 -28.15
N ILE A 113 7.39 -19.35 -29.16
CA ILE A 113 6.30 -18.47 -29.66
C ILE A 113 5.09 -19.27 -30.22
N CYS A 114 5.20 -20.61 -30.33
CA CYS A 114 4.24 -21.45 -31.06
C CYS A 114 3.48 -22.49 -30.23
N ALA A 115 3.71 -22.61 -28.91
CA ALA A 115 2.99 -23.54 -28.05
C ALA A 115 2.35 -22.81 -26.87
N GLU A 116 1.13 -23.20 -26.48
CA GLU A 116 0.53 -22.71 -25.24
C GLU A 116 1.39 -23.20 -24.06
N PRO A 117 1.80 -22.30 -23.15
CA PRO A 117 2.62 -22.68 -22.02
C PRO A 117 1.83 -23.54 -21.04
N GLU A 118 2.45 -24.62 -20.57
CA GLU A 118 1.83 -25.47 -19.55
C GLU A 118 1.84 -24.74 -18.20
N PRO A 119 0.66 -24.51 -17.57
CA PRO A 119 0.59 -23.83 -16.30
C PRO A 119 1.12 -24.71 -15.16
N VAL A 120 1.69 -24.05 -14.15
CA VAL A 120 2.18 -24.68 -12.92
C VAL A 120 1.21 -24.40 -11.78
N SER A 121 0.93 -25.40 -10.94
CA SER A 121 0.07 -25.24 -9.78
C SER A 121 0.73 -24.39 -8.68
N LEU A 122 -0.08 -23.78 -7.82
CA LEU A 122 0.39 -22.97 -6.68
C LEU A 122 1.42 -23.68 -5.78
N THR A 123 1.34 -25.01 -5.63
CA THR A 123 2.29 -25.77 -4.79
C THR A 123 3.59 -26.13 -5.49
N ASP A 124 3.62 -26.03 -6.82
CA ASP A 124 4.69 -26.56 -7.66
C ASP A 124 5.62 -25.45 -8.20
N VAL A 125 5.35 -24.19 -7.83
CA VAL A 125 6.20 -23.04 -8.16
C VAL A 125 7.57 -23.15 -7.50
N LYS A 126 8.62 -22.69 -8.19
CA LYS A 126 10.00 -22.74 -7.71
C LYS A 126 10.48 -21.39 -7.22
N ILE A 127 11.31 -21.42 -6.17
CA ILE A 127 11.88 -20.21 -5.58
C ILE A 127 12.80 -19.53 -6.60
N GLY A 128 12.54 -18.24 -6.87
CA GLY A 128 13.36 -17.41 -7.75
C GLY A 128 13.05 -17.53 -9.24
N GLU A 129 12.01 -18.28 -9.62
CA GLU A 129 11.46 -18.24 -10.97
C GLU A 129 10.42 -17.11 -11.08
N GLU A 130 10.47 -16.37 -12.19
CA GLU A 130 9.49 -15.36 -12.59
C GLU A 130 8.49 -15.90 -13.62
#